data_AF-A0A176ZZS8-F1
#
_entry.id   AF-A0A176ZZS8-F1
#
_cell.length_a   1.000
_cell.length_b   1.000
_cell.length_c   1.000
_cell.angle_alpha   90.00
_cell.angle_beta   90.00
_cell.angle_gamma   90.00
#
_symmetry.space_group_name_H-M   'P 1'
#
loop_
_entity.id
_entity.type
_entity.pdbx_description
1 polymer ?
#
loop_
_entity_poly.entity_id
_entity_poly.type
_entity_poly.pdbx_seq_one_letter_code
_entity_poly.pdbx_strand_id
1 'polypeptide(L)'
;MSNDESEVHIYYQYCPPGVRRVIASGTSAWIGEVDESTVLKYPLTLGGDMSRLKLEYEILRKVAKHPRIIGLKYLTADGLYLERAANGTLHDYIVESNHPPASLQQRLAWCREAAEAVAHVHSKRVIHCDIQPTNFLLDENLHLKLSDFQGNYISETGNIILEGGSAEPCRFFCPRNDPFQADIKTDLFALGCTIYFIMMGHCVFPDIVDGEEGWDDRVRSRFENAQFPQDSQICSAITSKCWELKYGSAMELLQDVEAIERKI
;
A
#
# COMPACT_ATOMS: atom_id res chain seq x y z
N MET A 1 32.72 16.99 -11.76
CA MET A 1 32.72 15.67 -11.11
C MET A 1 32.36 15.90 -9.65
N SER A 2 31.07 15.94 -9.34
CA SER A 2 30.60 15.97 -7.96
C SER A 2 30.59 14.53 -7.46
N ASN A 3 31.52 14.20 -6.57
CA ASN A 3 31.40 12.99 -5.75
C ASN A 3 30.18 13.21 -4.85
N ASP A 4 29.04 12.68 -5.26
CA ASP A 4 27.90 12.47 -4.39
C ASP A 4 28.25 11.24 -3.53
N GLU A 5 28.96 11.47 -2.43
CA GLU A 5 29.18 10.42 -1.43
C GLU A 5 27.83 10.12 -0.82
N SER A 6 27.18 9.06 -1.32
CA SER A 6 25.94 8.54 -0.74
C SER A 6 26.18 8.26 0.74
N GLU A 7 25.60 9.08 1.62
CA GLU A 7 25.77 8.99 3.06
C GLU A 7 25.10 7.71 3.57
N VAL A 8 25.91 6.67 3.85
CA VAL A 8 25.41 5.39 4.36
C VAL A 8 25.03 5.55 5.82
N HIS A 9 23.73 5.49 6.10
CA HIS A 9 23.20 5.51 7.47
C HIS A 9 23.03 4.09 7.99
N ILE A 10 23.75 3.74 9.06
CA ILE A 10 23.68 2.43 9.71
C ILE A 10 22.77 2.53 10.94
N TYR A 11 21.69 1.75 10.95
CA TYR A 11 20.78 1.62 12.09
C TYR A 11 21.03 0.30 12.83
N TYR A 12 21.11 0.37 14.15
CA TYR A 12 21.17 -0.80 15.00
C TYR A 12 19.78 -1.08 15.57
N GLN A 13 19.28 -2.30 15.32
CA GLN A 13 17.99 -2.75 15.83
C GLN A 13 17.96 -2.66 17.36
N TYR A 14 16.86 -2.14 17.91
CA TYR A 14 16.59 -2.12 19.34
C TYR A 14 15.13 -2.49 19.60
N CYS A 15 14.82 -2.96 20.80
CA CYS A 15 13.46 -3.28 21.23
C CYS A 15 13.03 -2.32 22.35
N PRO A 16 12.07 -1.41 22.11
CA PRO A 16 11.42 -0.65 23.18
C PRO A 16 10.80 -1.57 24.25
N PRO A 17 10.56 -1.07 25.48
CA PRO A 17 9.86 -1.84 26.50
C PRO A 17 8.53 -2.41 25.98
N GLY A 18 8.29 -3.70 26.21
CA GLY A 18 7.09 -4.40 25.75
C GLY A 18 7.16 -5.01 24.35
N VAL A 19 8.17 -4.65 23.53
CA VAL A 19 8.42 -5.32 22.24
C VAL A 19 9.14 -6.64 22.48
N ARG A 20 8.53 -7.75 22.04
CA ARG A 20 9.09 -9.11 22.13
C ARG A 20 10.20 -9.34 21.11
N ARG A 21 9.98 -8.89 19.88
CA ARG A 21 10.94 -8.98 18.76
C ARG A 21 10.55 -8.01 17.65
N VAL A 22 11.51 -7.66 16.81
CA VAL A 22 11.26 -6.97 15.55
C VAL A 22 10.83 -7.98 14.51
N ILE A 23 9.77 -7.65 13.77
CA ILE A 23 9.19 -8.51 12.75
C ILE A 23 9.29 -7.92 11.35
N ALA A 24 9.46 -6.59 11.24
CA ALA A 24 9.68 -5.91 9.96
C ALA A 24 10.33 -4.54 10.18
N SER A 25 10.75 -3.92 9.07
CA SER A 25 11.22 -2.54 9.03
C SER A 25 10.68 -1.87 7.77
N GLY A 26 10.16 -0.66 7.91
CA GLY A 26 9.91 0.24 6.79
C GLY A 26 11.10 1.18 6.56
N THR A 27 10.93 2.13 5.65
CA THR A 27 11.93 3.16 5.33
C THR A 27 12.24 4.11 6.49
N SER A 28 11.33 4.25 7.45
CA SER A 28 11.44 5.23 8.54
C SER A 28 11.09 4.70 9.93
N ALA A 29 10.72 3.42 10.06
CA ALA A 29 10.32 2.84 11.33
C ALA A 29 10.58 1.33 11.40
N TRP A 30 10.86 0.84 12.60
CA TRP A 30 10.81 -0.58 12.95
C TRP A 30 9.37 -0.99 13.27
N ILE A 31 9.05 -2.27 13.02
CA ILE A 31 7.80 -2.91 13.45
C ILE A 31 8.12 -3.99 14.48
N GLY A 32 7.69 -3.78 15.71
CA GLY A 32 7.89 -4.68 16.84
C GLY A 32 6.62 -5.42 17.20
N GLU A 33 6.71 -6.74 17.39
CA GLU A 33 5.63 -7.55 17.96
C GLU A 33 5.53 -7.25 19.46
N VAL A 34 4.35 -6.82 19.93
CA VAL A 34 4.05 -6.62 21.36
C VAL A 34 3.32 -7.84 21.92
N ASP A 35 2.26 -8.27 21.23
CA ASP A 35 1.48 -9.46 21.51
C ASP A 35 0.83 -10.01 20.22
N GLU A 36 0.00 -11.04 20.33
CA GLU A 36 -0.63 -11.71 19.18
C GLU A 36 -1.52 -10.78 18.35
N SER A 37 -2.06 -9.72 18.96
CA SER A 37 -2.98 -8.74 18.38
C SER A 37 -2.38 -7.36 18.17
N THR A 38 -1.16 -7.10 18.63
CA THR A 38 -0.57 -5.75 18.71
C THR A 38 0.83 -5.69 18.12
N VAL A 39 1.06 -4.69 17.26
CA VAL A 39 2.41 -4.26 16.86
C VAL A 39 2.67 -2.82 17.31
N LEU A 40 3.95 -2.53 17.53
CA LEU A 40 4.47 -1.18 17.73
C LEU A 40 5.25 -0.77 16.49
N LYS A 41 4.86 0.32 15.84
CA LYS A 41 5.66 1.01 14.82
C LYS A 41 6.44 2.15 15.49
N TYR A 42 7.76 2.10 15.45
CA TYR A 42 8.62 3.00 16.23
C TYR A 42 9.87 3.46 15.46
N PRO A 43 10.49 4.60 15.83
CA PRO A 43 11.58 5.19 15.05
C PRO A 43 12.80 4.28 14.91
N LEU A 44 13.53 4.43 13.81
CA LEU A 44 14.74 3.63 13.53
C LEU A 44 15.87 3.81 14.57
N THR A 45 15.88 4.95 15.26
CA THR A 45 16.83 5.28 16.34
C THR A 45 16.10 5.54 17.66
N LEU A 46 16.77 5.26 18.78
CA LEU A 46 16.22 5.53 20.11
C LEU A 46 16.01 7.03 20.31
N GLY A 47 14.78 7.44 20.60
CA GLY A 47 14.41 8.86 20.69
C GLY A 47 14.42 9.59 19.34
N GLY A 48 14.34 8.84 18.23
CA GLY A 48 14.28 9.38 16.88
C GLY A 48 13.02 10.18 16.59
N ASP A 49 12.93 10.72 15.37
CA ASP A 49 11.81 11.56 14.96
C ASP A 49 10.48 10.79 14.97
N MET A 50 9.51 11.36 15.69
CA MET A 50 8.14 10.84 15.83
C MET A 50 7.15 11.52 14.89
N SER A 51 7.58 12.52 14.10
CA SER A 51 6.68 13.37 13.31
C SER A 51 5.86 12.56 12.30
N ARG A 52 6.49 11.61 11.58
CA ARG A 52 5.78 10.73 10.64
C ARG A 52 4.76 9.84 11.35
N LEU A 53 5.11 9.25 12.49
CA LEU A 53 4.20 8.39 13.27
C LEU A 53 3.02 9.15 13.87
N LYS A 54 3.26 10.40 14.32
CA LYS A 54 2.20 11.32 14.77
C LYS A 54 1.24 11.67 13.64
N LEU A 55 1.78 11.86 12.44
CA LEU A 55 1.00 12.22 11.27
C LEU A 55 0.16 11.04 10.78
N GLU A 56 0.74 9.85 10.71
CA GLU A 56 0.04 8.60 10.42
C GLU A 56 -1.08 8.34 11.44
N TYR A 57 -0.82 8.56 12.73
CA TYR A 57 -1.83 8.49 13.78
C TYR A 57 -3.01 9.43 13.50
N GLU A 58 -2.76 10.70 13.16
CA GLU A 58 -3.82 11.66 12.86
C GLU A 58 -4.61 11.29 11.59
N ILE A 59 -3.95 10.79 10.54
CA ILE A 59 -4.62 10.32 9.33
C ILE A 59 -5.51 9.10 9.65
N LEU A 60 -4.98 8.08 10.34
CA LEU A 60 -5.75 6.90 10.73
C LEU A 60 -6.98 7.25 11.59
N ARG A 61 -6.89 8.27 12.45
CA ARG A 61 -8.05 8.78 13.19
C ARG A 61 -9.14 9.35 12.29
N LYS A 62 -8.78 9.98 11.17
CA LYS A 62 -9.74 10.49 10.17
C LYS A 62 -10.36 9.36 9.36
N VAL A 63 -9.57 8.36 8.99
CA VAL A 63 -10.05 7.16 8.27
C VAL A 63 -11.08 6.42 9.12
N ALA A 64 -10.85 6.34 10.43
CA ALA A 64 -11.70 5.63 11.39
C ALA A 64 -11.74 4.10 11.14
N LYS A 65 -12.46 3.39 12.01
CA LYS A 65 -12.46 1.92 12.02
C LYS A 65 -13.22 1.36 10.81
N HIS A 66 -12.60 0.40 10.13
CA HIS A 66 -13.20 -0.37 9.06
C HIS A 66 -12.56 -1.77 8.97
N PRO A 67 -13.29 -2.84 8.58
CA PRO A 67 -12.75 -4.20 8.54
C PRO A 67 -11.50 -4.36 7.66
N ARG A 68 -11.38 -3.54 6.61
CA ARG A 68 -10.28 -3.57 5.62
C ARG A 68 -9.13 -2.61 5.88
N ILE A 69 -9.13 -1.93 7.02
CA ILE A 69 -8.09 -0.97 7.41
C ILE A 69 -7.43 -1.48 8.68
N ILE A 70 -6.11 -1.34 8.78
CA ILE A 70 -5.37 -1.71 9.98
C ILE A 70 -5.91 -0.96 11.21
N GLY A 71 -6.22 -1.69 12.27
CA GLY A 71 -6.80 -1.12 13.48
C GLY A 71 -5.83 -0.18 14.19
N LEU A 72 -6.23 1.07 14.35
CA LEU A 72 -5.54 2.04 15.22
C LEU A 72 -5.81 1.72 16.69
N LYS A 73 -4.76 1.53 17.50
CA LYS A 73 -4.91 1.36 18.97
C LYS A 73 -4.66 2.66 19.71
N TYR A 74 -3.43 3.16 19.73
CA TYR A 74 -3.06 4.42 20.40
C TYR A 74 -1.63 4.85 20.02
N LEU A 75 -1.26 6.08 20.38
CA LEU A 75 0.08 6.65 20.21
C LEU A 75 0.70 6.92 21.58
N THR A 76 1.97 6.57 21.76
CA THR A 76 2.76 6.91 22.96
C THR A 76 4.04 7.67 22.59
N ALA A 77 4.89 7.95 23.59
CA ALA A 77 6.23 8.49 23.35
C ALA A 77 7.15 7.48 22.63
N ASP A 78 6.86 6.18 22.73
CA ASP A 78 7.70 5.12 22.15
C ASP A 78 7.34 4.80 20.69
N GLY A 79 6.10 5.07 20.27
CA GLY A 79 5.64 4.67 18.95
C GLY A 79 4.13 4.64 18.78
N LEU A 80 3.71 4.20 17.59
CA LEU A 80 2.33 4.01 17.18
C LEU A 80 1.93 2.54 17.35
N TYR A 81 0.93 2.28 18.20
CA TYR A 81 0.40 0.94 18.43
C TYR A 81 -0.75 0.66 17.46
N LEU A 82 -0.65 -0.47 16.77
CA LEU A 82 -1.58 -0.91 15.73
C LEU A 82 -2.03 -2.36 15.97
N GLU A 83 -3.14 -2.73 15.35
CA GLU A 83 -3.56 -4.12 15.15
C GLU A 83 -2.43 -4.92 14.47
N ARG A 84 -2.25 -6.17 14.89
CA ARG A 84 -1.35 -7.11 14.24
C ARG A 84 -2.13 -7.96 13.24
N ALA A 85 -1.75 -7.88 11.97
CA ALA A 85 -2.18 -8.80 10.93
C ALA A 85 -1.22 -10.01 10.92
N ALA A 86 -1.73 -11.20 11.23
CA ALA A 86 -0.91 -12.34 11.61
C ALA A 86 -0.09 -12.97 10.47
N ASN A 87 -0.53 -12.80 9.22
CA ASN A 87 0.00 -13.50 8.05
C ASN A 87 0.90 -12.61 7.16
N GLY A 88 1.42 -11.51 7.70
CA GLY A 88 2.37 -10.65 6.98
C GLY A 88 1.71 -9.88 5.83
N THR A 89 2.52 -9.55 4.81
CA THR A 89 2.04 -8.79 3.64
C THR A 89 1.42 -9.70 2.58
N LEU A 90 0.51 -9.16 1.78
CA LEU A 90 -0.07 -9.82 0.63
C LEU A 90 1.01 -10.12 -0.43
N HIS A 91 2.01 -9.24 -0.55
CA HIS A 91 3.17 -9.47 -1.40
C HIS A 91 3.87 -10.79 -1.03
N ASP A 92 4.30 -10.92 0.23
CA ASP A 92 5.07 -12.07 0.68
C ASP A 92 4.24 -13.35 0.63
N TYR A 93 2.96 -13.27 0.96
CA TYR A 93 2.06 -14.43 0.85
C TYR A 93 1.98 -14.98 -0.58
N ILE A 94 1.97 -14.10 -1.60
CA ILE A 94 1.85 -14.51 -3.00
C ILE A 94 3.20 -14.96 -3.59
N VAL A 95 4.29 -14.32 -3.21
CA VAL A 95 5.62 -14.50 -3.82
C VAL A 95 6.43 -15.58 -3.10
N GLU A 96 6.31 -15.71 -1.78
CA GLU A 96 7.06 -16.70 -1.02
C GLU A 96 6.48 -18.11 -1.20
N SER A 97 7.35 -19.09 -1.42
CA SER A 97 6.98 -20.49 -1.66
C SER A 97 6.49 -21.24 -0.42
N ASN A 98 6.49 -20.60 0.75
CA ASN A 98 6.08 -21.20 2.01
C ASN A 98 4.55 -21.28 2.17
N HIS A 99 3.80 -20.55 1.34
CA HIS A 99 2.35 -20.52 1.37
C HIS A 99 1.75 -21.39 0.26
N PRO A 100 0.60 -22.06 0.52
CA PRO A 100 -0.13 -22.71 -0.55
C PRO A 100 -0.61 -21.64 -1.57
N PRO A 101 -0.56 -21.93 -2.88
CA PRO A 101 -1.05 -21.00 -3.89
C PRO A 101 -2.50 -20.61 -3.62
N ALA A 102 -2.77 -19.31 -3.57
CA ALA A 102 -4.12 -18.79 -3.38
C ALA A 102 -5.03 -19.21 -4.54
N SER A 103 -6.22 -19.72 -4.21
CA SER A 103 -7.25 -20.06 -5.20
C SER A 103 -7.72 -18.81 -5.95
N LEU A 104 -8.35 -19.00 -7.10
CA LEU A 104 -8.96 -17.90 -7.85
C LEU A 104 -10.00 -17.15 -7.00
N GLN A 105 -10.81 -17.88 -6.22
CA GLN A 105 -11.80 -17.29 -5.33
C GLN A 105 -11.14 -16.43 -4.25
N GLN A 106 -10.02 -16.87 -3.68
CA GLN A 106 -9.28 -16.07 -2.70
C GLN A 106 -8.68 -14.81 -3.33
N ARG A 107 -8.12 -14.92 -4.55
CA ARG A 107 -7.58 -13.77 -5.29
C ARG A 107 -8.67 -12.75 -5.62
N LEU A 108 -9.86 -13.19 -6.01
CA LEU A 108 -11.00 -12.31 -6.24
C LEU A 108 -11.50 -11.65 -4.95
N ALA A 109 -11.56 -12.41 -3.85
CA ALA A 109 -11.87 -11.85 -2.54
C ALA A 109 -10.87 -10.75 -2.16
N TRP A 110 -9.57 -10.95 -2.37
CA TRP A 110 -8.57 -9.91 -2.15
C TRP A 110 -8.74 -8.70 -3.08
N CYS A 111 -9.07 -8.90 -4.36
CA CYS A 111 -9.38 -7.78 -5.27
C CYS A 111 -10.56 -6.94 -4.74
N ARG A 112 -11.63 -7.61 -4.29
CA ARG A 112 -12.81 -6.95 -3.71
C ARG A 112 -12.44 -6.20 -2.43
N GLU A 113 -11.72 -6.85 -1.53
CA GLU A 113 -11.31 -6.30 -0.24
C GLU A 113 -10.36 -5.11 -0.36
N ALA A 114 -9.48 -5.13 -1.36
CA ALA A 114 -8.62 -3.99 -1.69
C ALA A 114 -9.46 -2.81 -2.19
N ALA A 115 -10.45 -3.06 -3.06
CA ALA A 115 -11.37 -2.03 -3.53
C ALA A 115 -12.26 -1.46 -2.39
N GLU A 116 -12.74 -2.30 -1.48
CA GLU A 116 -13.46 -1.90 -0.26
C GLU A 116 -12.60 -0.98 0.62
N ALA A 117 -11.32 -1.31 0.82
CA ALA A 117 -10.39 -0.50 1.60
C ALA A 117 -10.22 0.90 0.99
N VAL A 118 -9.91 0.97 -0.31
CA VAL A 118 -9.69 2.25 -1.01
C VAL A 118 -10.97 3.08 -1.07
N ALA A 119 -12.12 2.46 -1.33
CA ALA A 119 -13.41 3.15 -1.30
C ALA A 119 -13.70 3.76 0.08
N HIS A 120 -13.38 3.04 1.15
CA HIS A 120 -13.50 3.56 2.50
C HIS A 120 -12.57 4.76 2.73
N VAL A 121 -11.29 4.64 2.42
CA VAL A 121 -10.28 5.70 2.62
C VAL A 121 -10.66 6.97 1.83
N HIS A 122 -11.07 6.82 0.57
CA HIS A 122 -11.53 7.94 -0.27
C HIS A 122 -12.79 8.61 0.29
N SER A 123 -13.74 7.83 0.85
CA SER A 123 -14.93 8.38 1.51
C SER A 123 -14.61 9.26 2.71
N LYS A 124 -13.39 9.12 3.26
CA LYS A 124 -12.86 9.91 4.38
C LYS A 124 -11.97 11.06 3.93
N ARG A 125 -11.93 11.35 2.63
CA ARG A 125 -11.09 12.39 1.99
C ARG A 125 -9.60 12.17 2.25
N VAL A 126 -9.19 10.92 2.35
CA VAL A 126 -7.78 10.54 2.39
C VAL A 126 -7.42 9.97 1.01
N ILE A 127 -6.28 10.40 0.47
CA ILE A 127 -5.61 9.76 -0.66
C ILE A 127 -4.42 9.01 -0.07
N HIS A 128 -4.32 7.71 -0.30
CA HIS A 128 -3.31 6.89 0.36
C HIS A 128 -1.91 7.13 -0.22
N CYS A 129 -1.82 7.34 -1.53
CA CYS A 129 -0.57 7.57 -2.27
C CYS A 129 0.46 6.43 -2.12
N ASP A 130 0.04 5.23 -1.71
CA ASP A 130 0.95 4.08 -1.56
C ASP A 130 0.18 2.74 -1.63
N ILE A 131 -0.75 2.65 -2.57
CA ILE A 131 -1.54 1.43 -2.78
C ILE A 131 -0.67 0.39 -3.50
N GLN A 132 -0.18 -0.59 -2.74
CA GLN A 132 0.65 -1.67 -3.27
C GLN A 132 0.54 -2.94 -2.40
N PRO A 133 0.89 -4.13 -2.92
CA PRO A 133 0.77 -5.41 -2.22
C PRO A 133 1.50 -5.49 -0.86
N THR A 134 2.58 -4.74 -0.66
CA THR A 134 3.33 -4.72 0.62
C THR A 134 2.57 -3.99 1.74
N ASN A 135 1.68 -3.06 1.38
CA ASN A 135 0.88 -2.29 2.34
C ASN A 135 -0.49 -2.91 2.62
N PHE A 136 -0.86 -3.97 1.91
CA PHE A 136 -1.98 -4.83 2.27
C PHE A 136 -1.47 -5.98 3.13
N LEU A 137 -1.88 -6.02 4.40
CA LEU A 137 -1.54 -7.10 5.33
C LEU A 137 -2.68 -8.14 5.39
N LEU A 138 -2.35 -9.35 5.83
CA LEU A 138 -3.32 -10.45 5.97
C LEU A 138 -3.58 -10.77 7.45
N ASP A 139 -4.84 -10.68 7.86
CA ASP A 139 -5.27 -11.11 9.20
C ASP A 139 -5.25 -12.63 9.35
N GLU A 140 -5.63 -13.15 10.52
CA GLU A 140 -5.63 -14.59 10.81
C GLU A 140 -6.52 -15.43 9.88
N ASN A 141 -7.50 -14.81 9.23
CA ASN A 141 -8.43 -15.45 8.29
C ASN A 141 -8.09 -15.12 6.82
N LEU A 142 -6.89 -14.59 6.56
CA LEU A 142 -6.42 -14.17 5.24
C LEU A 142 -7.26 -13.04 4.61
N HIS A 143 -7.92 -12.22 5.43
CA HIS A 143 -8.54 -11.00 4.92
C HIS A 143 -7.58 -9.82 4.90
N LEU A 144 -7.78 -8.91 3.95
CA LEU A 144 -6.91 -7.74 3.78
C LEU A 144 -7.13 -6.68 4.86
N LYS A 145 -6.01 -6.08 5.28
CA LYS A 145 -5.91 -4.88 6.10
C LYS A 145 -4.95 -3.90 5.41
N LEU A 146 -5.48 -2.83 4.82
CA LEU A 146 -4.65 -1.74 4.31
C LEU A 146 -3.95 -1.02 5.46
N SER A 147 -2.65 -0.79 5.30
CA SER A 147 -1.76 -0.23 6.31
C SER A 147 -0.83 0.83 5.71
N ASP A 148 0.00 1.44 6.55
CA ASP A 148 0.99 2.47 6.20
C ASP A 148 0.39 3.79 5.66
N PHE A 149 -0.31 4.51 6.54
CA PHE A 149 -1.03 5.73 6.19
C PHE A 149 -0.12 6.96 6.18
N GLN A 150 0.71 7.06 5.14
CA GLN A 150 1.60 8.20 4.87
C GLN A 150 1.10 9.10 3.72
N GLY A 151 -0.15 8.94 3.29
CA GLY A 151 -0.76 9.75 2.23
C GLY A 151 -1.25 11.14 2.69
N ASN A 152 -2.25 11.67 1.99
CA ASN A 152 -2.77 13.03 2.17
C ASN A 152 -4.20 13.02 2.73
N TYR A 153 -4.48 13.88 3.71
CA TYR A 153 -5.86 14.19 4.12
C TYR A 153 -6.29 15.54 3.56
N ILE A 154 -7.43 15.57 2.87
CA ILE A 154 -7.88 16.71 2.05
C ILE A 154 -9.13 17.34 2.66
N SER A 155 -9.21 18.67 2.61
CA SER A 155 -10.39 19.46 2.97
C SER A 155 -11.57 19.21 2.02
N GLU A 156 -12.76 19.70 2.38
CA GLU A 156 -13.92 19.68 1.47
C GLU A 156 -13.72 20.54 0.23
N THR A 157 -12.82 21.52 0.32
CA THR A 157 -12.47 22.42 -0.78
C THR A 157 -11.30 21.91 -1.63
N GLY A 158 -10.77 20.70 -1.35
CA GLY A 158 -9.67 20.11 -2.11
C GLY A 158 -8.26 20.50 -1.65
N ASN A 159 -8.11 21.20 -0.52
CA ASN A 159 -6.79 21.60 -0.01
C ASN A 159 -6.18 20.48 0.85
N ILE A 160 -4.89 20.22 0.72
CA ILE A 160 -4.16 19.30 1.60
C ILE A 160 -4.10 19.91 3.01
N ILE A 161 -4.62 19.18 4.00
CA ILE A 161 -4.59 19.56 5.43
C ILE A 161 -3.44 18.83 6.14
N LEU A 162 -3.24 17.55 5.81
CA LEU A 162 -2.15 16.72 6.33
C LEU A 162 -1.44 16.08 5.14
N GLU A 163 -0.11 16.14 5.12
CA GLU A 163 0.74 15.57 4.07
C GLU A 163 1.72 14.57 4.68
N GLY A 164 1.39 13.27 4.61
CA GLY A 164 2.10 12.20 5.28
C GLY A 164 3.51 11.90 4.74
N GLY A 165 3.89 12.49 3.61
CA GLY A 165 5.19 12.33 2.98
C GLY A 165 5.37 11.02 2.22
N SER A 166 4.28 10.36 1.81
CA SER A 166 4.34 9.18 0.94
C SER A 166 5.03 9.48 -0.39
N ALA A 167 5.77 8.50 -0.88
CA ALA A 167 6.30 8.46 -2.24
C ALA A 167 5.85 7.16 -2.90
N GLU A 168 5.02 7.29 -3.94
CA GLU A 168 4.55 6.14 -4.71
C GLU A 168 5.71 5.35 -5.32
N PRO A 169 5.74 4.02 -5.18
CA PRO A 169 6.75 3.20 -5.82
C PRO A 169 6.56 3.18 -7.34
N CYS A 170 7.67 3.08 -8.07
CA CYS A 170 7.70 3.22 -9.53
C CYS A 170 6.68 2.35 -10.28
N ARG A 171 6.45 1.10 -9.85
CA ARG A 171 5.48 0.18 -10.51
C ARG A 171 4.01 0.46 -10.22
N PHE A 172 3.73 1.36 -9.30
CA PHE A 172 2.38 1.75 -8.89
C PHE A 172 2.10 3.23 -9.18
N PHE A 173 3.11 3.99 -9.61
CA PHE A 173 3.02 5.41 -9.89
C PHE A 173 2.10 5.70 -11.09
N CYS A 174 1.09 6.55 -10.87
CA CYS A 174 0.23 7.07 -11.93
C CYS A 174 0.93 8.23 -12.67
N PRO A 175 1.20 8.13 -14.00
CA PRO A 175 1.79 9.21 -14.77
C PRO A 175 0.96 10.50 -14.70
N ARG A 176 1.62 11.63 -14.43
CA ARG A 176 0.99 12.95 -14.30
C ARG A 176 2.03 14.07 -14.42
N ASN A 177 1.55 15.27 -14.73
CA ASN A 177 2.41 16.45 -14.97
C ASN A 177 3.16 16.90 -13.71
N ASP A 178 2.48 16.94 -12.57
CA ASP A 178 3.07 17.26 -11.28
C ASP A 178 3.05 16.00 -10.40
N PRO A 179 4.21 15.39 -10.12
CA PRO A 179 4.29 14.16 -9.33
C PRO A 179 3.80 14.37 -7.88
N PHE A 180 3.70 15.60 -7.39
CA PHE A 180 3.23 15.88 -6.04
C PHE A 180 1.70 16.10 -5.96
N GLN A 181 1.01 16.24 -7.10
CA GLN A 181 -0.45 16.40 -7.17
C GLN A 181 -1.17 15.05 -7.28
N ALA A 182 -1.12 14.27 -6.20
CA ALA A 182 -1.88 13.02 -6.09
C ALA A 182 -3.37 13.28 -5.80
N ASP A 183 -4.24 12.48 -6.39
CA ASP A 183 -5.69 12.52 -6.24
C ASP A 183 -6.30 11.12 -6.19
N ILE A 184 -7.63 11.01 -6.25
CA ILE A 184 -8.31 9.71 -6.24
C ILE A 184 -7.90 8.81 -7.42
N LYS A 185 -7.59 9.39 -8.59
CA LYS A 185 -7.22 8.63 -9.80
C LYS A 185 -5.84 8.00 -9.62
N THR A 186 -4.97 8.68 -8.88
CA THR A 186 -3.65 8.19 -8.50
C THR A 186 -3.74 6.87 -7.74
N ASP A 187 -4.55 6.80 -6.67
CA ASP A 187 -4.78 5.56 -5.92
C ASP A 187 -5.47 4.49 -6.75
N LEU A 188 -6.39 4.86 -7.65
CA LEU A 188 -7.10 3.90 -8.51
C LEU A 188 -6.18 3.26 -9.54
N PHE A 189 -5.22 4.00 -10.09
CA PHE A 189 -4.19 3.48 -10.97
C PHE A 189 -3.34 2.44 -10.23
N ALA A 190 -2.84 2.80 -9.04
CA ALA A 190 -2.04 1.94 -8.18
C ALA A 190 -2.83 0.68 -7.72
N LEU A 191 -4.14 0.83 -7.45
CA LEU A 191 -5.05 -0.29 -7.19
C LEU A 191 -5.18 -1.22 -8.42
N GLY A 192 -5.16 -0.68 -9.64
CA GLY A 192 -5.08 -1.48 -10.87
C GLY A 192 -3.81 -2.34 -10.94
N CYS A 193 -2.66 -1.76 -10.62
CA CYS A 193 -1.40 -2.52 -10.51
C CYS A 193 -1.43 -3.57 -9.39
N THR A 194 -2.09 -3.26 -8.27
CA THR A 194 -2.25 -4.21 -7.14
C THR A 194 -3.18 -5.38 -7.52
N ILE A 195 -4.31 -5.11 -8.17
CA ILE A 195 -5.23 -6.15 -8.68
C ILE A 195 -4.51 -7.02 -9.71
N TYR A 196 -3.71 -6.42 -10.59
CA TYR A 196 -2.86 -7.16 -11.52
C TYR A 196 -1.94 -8.14 -10.80
N PHE A 197 -1.21 -7.66 -9.80
CA PHE A 197 -0.32 -8.48 -8.98
C PHE A 197 -1.08 -9.62 -8.29
N ILE A 198 -2.24 -9.33 -7.71
CA ILE A 198 -3.10 -10.34 -7.06
C ILE A 198 -3.51 -11.42 -8.06
N MET A 199 -3.76 -11.10 -9.32
CA MET A 199 -4.21 -12.07 -10.31
C MET A 199 -3.05 -12.85 -10.95
N MET A 200 -1.93 -12.18 -11.21
CA MET A 200 -0.81 -12.73 -11.99
C MET A 200 0.29 -13.35 -11.12
N GLY A 201 0.37 -12.96 -9.85
CA GLY A 201 1.44 -13.38 -8.94
C GLY A 201 2.79 -12.68 -9.17
N HIS A 202 2.82 -11.64 -10.00
CA HIS A 202 3.99 -10.80 -10.23
C HIS A 202 3.55 -9.37 -10.59
N CYS A 203 4.44 -8.40 -10.42
CA CYS A 203 4.18 -7.01 -10.79
C CYS A 203 3.98 -6.85 -12.30
N VAL A 204 3.36 -5.73 -12.71
CA VAL A 204 3.33 -5.30 -14.11
C VAL A 204 4.74 -5.18 -14.67
N PHE A 205 4.91 -5.49 -15.96
CA PHE A 205 6.20 -5.46 -16.67
C PHE A 205 7.27 -6.39 -16.04
N PRO A 206 7.00 -7.71 -15.97
CA PRO A 206 7.95 -8.67 -15.39
C PRO A 206 9.25 -8.82 -16.19
N ASP A 207 9.29 -8.32 -17.43
CA ASP A 207 10.47 -8.28 -18.29
C ASP A 207 11.44 -7.11 -17.97
N ILE A 208 11.06 -6.24 -17.02
CA ILE A 208 11.94 -5.23 -16.44
C ILE A 208 12.29 -5.73 -15.04
N VAL A 209 13.57 -5.92 -14.74
CA VAL A 209 14.03 -6.43 -13.43
C VAL A 209 14.32 -5.24 -12.50
N ASP A 210 13.81 -5.30 -11.26
CA ASP A 210 14.05 -4.24 -10.27
C ASP A 210 15.56 -4.14 -9.94
N GLY A 211 16.08 -2.92 -9.92
CA GLY A 211 17.48 -2.62 -9.59
C GLY A 211 18.47 -2.63 -10.76
N GLU A 212 18.07 -3.06 -11.96
CA GLU A 212 18.91 -2.93 -13.16
C GLU A 212 19.05 -1.46 -13.59
N GLU A 213 20.15 -1.09 -14.24
CA GLU A 213 20.34 0.28 -14.72
C GLU A 213 19.16 0.77 -15.59
N GLY A 214 18.52 1.88 -15.18
CA GLY A 214 17.37 2.48 -15.88
C GLY A 214 16.07 1.68 -15.81
N TRP A 215 15.94 0.71 -14.89
CA TRP A 215 14.71 -0.09 -14.73
C TRP A 215 13.48 0.79 -14.48
N ASP A 216 13.62 1.81 -13.64
CA ASP A 216 12.56 2.72 -13.22
C ASP A 216 12.11 3.65 -14.37
N ASP A 217 13.06 4.16 -15.16
CA ASP A 217 12.77 4.94 -16.36
C ASP A 217 12.05 4.09 -17.42
N ARG A 218 12.40 2.81 -17.56
CA ARG A 218 11.71 1.88 -18.48
C ARG A 218 10.26 1.63 -18.04
N VAL A 219 10.01 1.44 -16.74
CA VAL A 219 8.65 1.28 -16.19
C VAL A 219 7.84 2.55 -16.41
N ARG A 220 8.40 3.71 -16.04
CA ARG A 220 7.76 5.03 -16.19
C ARG A 220 7.39 5.29 -17.65
N SER A 221 8.34 5.07 -18.56
CA SER A 221 8.16 5.23 -20.00
C SER A 221 6.99 4.39 -20.52
N ARG A 222 6.82 3.15 -20.06
CA ARG A 222 5.68 2.32 -20.47
C ARG A 222 4.35 2.90 -20.02
N PHE A 223 4.25 3.34 -18.77
CA PHE A 223 3.01 3.94 -18.28
C PHE A 223 2.69 5.27 -19.01
N GLU A 224 3.69 6.14 -19.21
CA GLU A 224 3.52 7.41 -19.94
C GLU A 224 3.06 7.21 -21.39
N ASN A 225 3.53 6.14 -22.03
CA ASN A 225 3.15 5.78 -23.40
C ASN A 225 1.92 4.86 -23.47
N ALA A 226 1.19 4.67 -22.37
CA ALA A 226 0.02 3.80 -22.26
C ALA A 226 0.28 2.34 -22.72
N GLN A 227 1.50 1.85 -22.55
CA GLN A 227 1.91 0.49 -22.88
C GLN A 227 1.61 -0.44 -21.70
N PHE A 228 0.33 -0.76 -21.50
CA PHE A 228 -0.13 -1.62 -20.41
C PHE A 228 -0.05 -3.12 -20.76
N PRO A 229 0.04 -4.02 -19.76
CA PRO A 229 -0.07 -5.46 -19.98
C PRO A 229 -1.35 -5.85 -20.76
N GLN A 230 -1.25 -6.86 -21.61
CA GLN A 230 -2.31 -7.31 -22.54
C GLN A 230 -2.81 -8.75 -22.24
N ASP A 231 -2.62 -9.23 -21.01
CA ASP A 231 -3.10 -10.56 -20.59
C ASP A 231 -4.63 -10.68 -20.52
N SER A 232 -5.12 -11.91 -20.66
CA SER A 232 -6.54 -12.26 -20.72
C SER A 232 -7.11 -12.75 -19.38
N GLN A 233 -6.54 -12.28 -18.26
CA GLN A 233 -7.02 -12.62 -16.92
C GLN A 233 -8.42 -12.03 -16.64
N ILE A 234 -9.14 -12.60 -15.67
CA ILE A 234 -10.56 -12.33 -15.47
C ILE A 234 -10.89 -10.87 -15.09
N CYS A 235 -9.97 -10.18 -14.42
CA CYS A 235 -10.03 -8.77 -14.04
C CYS A 235 -9.34 -7.84 -15.07
N SER A 236 -8.97 -8.32 -16.27
CA SER A 236 -8.21 -7.52 -17.26
C SER A 236 -8.94 -6.24 -17.67
N ALA A 237 -10.26 -6.31 -17.81
CA ALA A 237 -11.10 -5.14 -18.08
C ALA A 237 -11.07 -4.12 -16.92
N ILE A 238 -10.95 -4.59 -15.67
CA ILE A 238 -10.87 -3.73 -14.49
C ILE A 238 -9.50 -3.04 -14.46
N THR A 239 -8.41 -3.79 -14.60
CA THR A 239 -7.06 -3.22 -14.58
C THR A 239 -6.85 -2.22 -15.74
N SER A 240 -7.33 -2.53 -16.94
CA SER A 240 -7.34 -1.60 -18.08
C SER A 240 -8.09 -0.30 -17.77
N LYS A 241 -9.31 -0.37 -17.20
CA LYS A 241 -10.05 0.83 -16.79
C LYS A 241 -9.32 1.65 -15.73
N CYS A 242 -8.60 1.02 -14.81
CA CYS A 242 -7.75 1.73 -13.84
C CYS A 242 -6.66 2.52 -14.53
N TRP A 243 -5.89 1.85 -15.41
CA TRP A 243 -4.73 2.44 -16.06
C TRP A 243 -5.09 3.51 -17.10
N GLU A 244 -6.27 3.40 -17.71
CA GLU A 244 -6.85 4.40 -18.61
C GLU A 244 -7.60 5.51 -17.86
N LEU A 245 -7.53 5.53 -16.52
CA LEU A 245 -8.14 6.53 -15.64
C LEU A 245 -9.67 6.66 -15.79
N LYS A 246 -10.34 5.57 -16.18
CA LYS A 246 -11.78 5.56 -16.51
C LYS A 246 -12.69 5.49 -15.28
N TYR A 247 -12.24 4.92 -14.17
CA TYR A 247 -13.05 4.87 -12.94
C TYR A 247 -13.12 6.23 -12.25
N GLY A 248 -14.33 6.72 -11.96
CA GLY A 248 -14.55 7.94 -11.20
C GLY A 248 -14.37 7.76 -9.69
N SER A 249 -14.48 6.53 -9.19
CA SER A 249 -14.31 6.21 -7.77
C SER A 249 -13.95 4.74 -7.56
N ALA A 250 -13.41 4.41 -6.38
CA ALA A 250 -13.18 3.01 -5.99
C ALA A 250 -14.49 2.22 -5.80
N MET A 251 -15.61 2.90 -5.59
CA MET A 251 -16.94 2.25 -5.50
C MET A 251 -17.38 1.69 -6.85
N GLU A 252 -17.13 2.40 -7.96
CA GLU A 252 -17.41 1.90 -9.30
C GLU A 252 -16.55 0.67 -9.63
N LEU A 253 -15.27 0.71 -9.24
CA LEU A 253 -14.37 -0.43 -9.39
C LEU A 253 -14.85 -1.64 -8.58
N LEU A 254 -15.23 -1.42 -7.32
CA LEU A 254 -15.76 -2.46 -6.44
C LEU A 254 -16.97 -3.17 -7.06
N GLN A 255 -17.92 -2.40 -7.62
CA GLN A 255 -19.10 -2.95 -8.30
C GLN A 255 -18.73 -3.86 -9.49
N ASP A 256 -17.71 -3.48 -10.25
CA ASP A 256 -17.21 -4.30 -11.37
C ASP A 256 -16.54 -5.59 -10.86
N VAL A 257 -15.80 -5.56 -9.74
CA VAL A 257 -15.23 -6.77 -9.12
C VAL A 257 -16.35 -7.71 -8.64
N GLU A 258 -17.35 -7.20 -7.92
CA GLU A 258 -18.50 -7.99 -7.45
C GLU A 258 -19.33 -8.57 -8.61
N ALA A 259 -19.38 -7.87 -9.74
CA ALA A 259 -20.02 -8.37 -10.96
C ALA A 259 -19.27 -9.55 -11.59
N ILE A 260 -17.94 -9.63 -11.42
CA ILE A 260 -17.14 -10.79 -11.82
C ILE A 260 -17.39 -11.95 -10.86
N GLU A 261 -17.31 -11.73 -9.54
CA GLU A 261 -17.49 -12.78 -8.53
C GLU A 261 -18.85 -13.48 -8.67
N ARG A 262 -19.93 -12.75 -8.98
CA ARG A 262 -21.27 -13.34 -9.20
C ARG A 262 -21.39 -14.27 -10.40
N LYS A 263 -20.41 -14.26 -11.32
CA LYS A 263 -20.43 -15.05 -12.57
C LYS A 263 -19.66 -16.37 -12.46
N ILE A 264 -18.99 -16.62 -11.33
CA ILE A 264 -18.12 -17.77 -11.07
C ILE A 264 -18.77 -18.64 -10.01
#